data_AF-A0A452RH04-F1
#
_entry.id   AF-A0A452RH04-F1
#
_cell.length_a   1.000
_cell.length_b   1.000
_cell.length_c   1.000
_cell.angle_alpha   90.00
_cell.angle_beta   90.00
_cell.angle_gamma   90.00
#
_symmetry.space_group_name_H-M   'P 1'
#
loop_
_entity.id
_entity.type
_entity.pdbx_description
1 polymer ?
#
loop_
_entity_poly.entity_id
_entity_poly.type
_entity_poly.pdbx_seq_one_letter_code
_entity_poly.pdbx_strand_id
1 'polypeptide(L)'
;SFAITKEPYLQSAVLVLLQMLKYIFTFVFLYQAADSILLSSLYNKYSSHPSNSSYIPPKHFLSWLLMIQQTEQLSRIMKTHAEDLNSGPLHRLTMMIKDKQQVKKSFIGVHQQIEAEMIKVTKTELEKLKSSYRQLIKEMNSAKEKYKEALAKVKKKK
;
A
#
# COMPACT_ATOMS: atom_id res chain seq x y z
N SER A 1 23.05 5.91 0.49
CA SER A 1 22.65 6.51 -0.80
C SER A 1 21.85 5.53 -1.66
N PHE A 2 22.37 4.33 -1.97
CA PHE A 2 21.71 3.34 -2.85
C PHE A 2 20.36 2.78 -2.36
N ALA A 3 20.16 2.61 -1.04
CA ALA A 3 18.91 2.11 -0.49
C ALA A 3 17.74 3.12 -0.62
N ILE A 4 18.03 4.41 -0.44
CA ILE A 4 17.02 5.48 -0.45
C ILE A 4 16.47 5.70 -1.86
N THR A 5 17.31 5.57 -2.90
CA THR A 5 16.90 5.78 -4.29
C THR A 5 16.05 4.65 -4.87
N LYS A 6 16.18 3.41 -4.35
CA LYS A 6 15.39 2.26 -4.84
C LYS A 6 14.12 2.00 -4.04
N GLU A 7 14.01 2.50 -2.82
CA GLU A 7 12.86 2.32 -1.93
C GLU A 7 11.50 2.64 -2.61
N PRO A 8 11.34 3.70 -3.43
CA PRO A 8 10.06 4.00 -4.08
C PRO A 8 9.61 2.92 -5.08
N TYR A 9 10.56 2.28 -5.76
CA TYR A 9 10.31 1.22 -6.74
C TYR A 9 9.91 -0.08 -6.04
N LEU A 10 10.62 -0.44 -4.97
CA LEU A 10 10.30 -1.60 -4.12
C LEU A 10 8.90 -1.46 -3.50
N GLN A 11 8.60 -0.29 -2.93
CA GLN A 11 7.28 0.01 -2.36
C GLN A 11 6.16 -0.13 -3.40
N SER A 12 6.41 0.32 -4.63
CA SER A 12 5.43 0.23 -5.73
C SER A 12 5.26 -1.19 -6.24
N ALA A 13 6.35 -1.95 -6.38
CA ALA A 13 6.32 -3.35 -6.81
C ALA A 13 5.54 -4.23 -5.81
N VAL A 14 5.78 -4.06 -4.51
CA VAL A 14 5.03 -4.77 -3.46
C VAL A 14 3.53 -4.45 -3.55
N LEU A 15 3.17 -3.19 -3.81
CA LEU A 15 1.77 -2.79 -3.95
C LEU A 15 1.08 -3.48 -5.14
N VAL A 16 1.78 -3.56 -6.27
CA VAL A 16 1.29 -4.25 -7.48
C VAL A 16 1.08 -5.73 -7.19
N LEU A 17 2.03 -6.38 -6.51
CA LEU A 17 1.91 -7.80 -6.14
C LEU A 17 0.72 -8.05 -5.20
N LEU A 18 0.52 -7.20 -4.19
CA LEU A 18 -0.63 -7.31 -3.29
C LEU A 18 -1.96 -7.10 -4.03
N GLN A 19 -2.01 -6.16 -4.96
CA GLN A 19 -3.19 -5.92 -5.77
C GLN A 19 -3.48 -7.10 -6.71
N MET A 20 -2.47 -7.67 -7.35
CA MET A 20 -2.58 -8.89 -8.17
C MET A 20 -3.12 -10.06 -7.34
N LEU A 21 -2.57 -10.27 -6.14
CA LEU A 21 -3.05 -11.31 -5.23
C LEU A 21 -4.51 -11.09 -4.85
N LYS A 22 -4.93 -9.83 -4.64
CA LYS A 22 -6.32 -9.48 -4.34
C LYS A 22 -7.23 -9.83 -5.51
N TYR A 23 -6.82 -9.53 -6.74
CA TYR A 23 -7.57 -9.94 -7.93
C TYR A 23 -7.74 -11.46 -8.01
N ILE A 24 -6.65 -12.21 -7.81
CA ILE A 24 -6.69 -13.69 -7.83
C ILE A 24 -7.66 -14.20 -6.75
N PHE A 25 -7.56 -13.69 -5.51
CA PHE A 25 -8.41 -14.16 -4.42
C PHE A 25 -9.89 -13.78 -4.65
N THR A 26 -10.13 -12.60 -5.23
CA THR A 26 -11.49 -12.17 -5.60
C THR A 26 -12.06 -13.09 -6.68
N PHE A 27 -11.25 -13.45 -7.68
CA PHE A 27 -11.64 -14.39 -8.72
C PHE A 27 -11.97 -15.77 -8.14
N VAL A 28 -11.11 -16.33 -7.27
CA VAL A 28 -11.36 -17.62 -6.60
C VAL A 28 -12.63 -17.57 -5.76
N PHE A 29 -12.85 -16.48 -5.02
CA PHE A 29 -14.09 -16.26 -4.25
C PHE A 29 -15.33 -16.31 -5.15
N LEU A 30 -15.33 -15.54 -6.24
CA LEU A 30 -16.46 -15.50 -7.17
C LEU A 30 -16.70 -16.85 -7.84
N TYR A 31 -15.63 -17.57 -8.19
CA TYR A 31 -15.70 -18.89 -8.77
C TYR A 31 -16.34 -19.90 -7.80
N GLN A 32 -15.87 -19.96 -6.56
CA GLN A 32 -16.42 -20.85 -5.53
C GLN A 32 -17.88 -20.52 -5.20
N ALA A 33 -18.23 -19.24 -5.13
CA ALA A 33 -19.61 -18.81 -4.90
C ALA A 33 -20.53 -19.22 -6.06
N ALA A 34 -20.08 -19.06 -7.31
CA ALA A 34 -20.83 -19.45 -8.49
C ALA A 34 -21.03 -20.99 -8.57
N ASP A 35 -19.97 -21.76 -8.34
CA ASP A 35 -20.03 -23.23 -8.33
C ASP A 35 -20.97 -23.75 -7.23
N SER A 36 -20.93 -23.15 -6.04
CA SER A 36 -21.86 -23.49 -4.96
C SER A 36 -23.32 -23.32 -5.37
N ILE A 37 -23.66 -22.20 -5.99
CA ILE A 37 -25.02 -21.89 -6.48
C ILE A 37 -25.44 -22.90 -7.56
N LEU A 38 -24.56 -23.19 -8.52
CA LEU A 38 -24.84 -24.13 -9.59
C LEU A 38 -25.11 -25.53 -9.04
N LEU A 39 -24.27 -26.03 -8.14
CA LEU A 39 -24.44 -27.35 -7.52
C LEU A 39 -25.73 -27.43 -6.69
N SER A 40 -26.08 -26.38 -5.94
CA SER A 40 -27.34 -26.33 -5.19
C SER A 40 -28.54 -26.35 -6.12
N SER A 41 -28.47 -25.65 -7.27
CA SER A 41 -29.54 -25.67 -8.27
C SER A 41 -29.72 -27.06 -8.90
N LEU A 42 -28.62 -27.78 -9.15
CA LEU A 42 -28.64 -29.15 -9.66
C LEU A 42 -29.27 -30.10 -8.62
N TYR A 43 -28.85 -30.00 -7.36
CA TYR A 43 -29.46 -30.75 -6.27
C TYR A 43 -30.98 -30.54 -6.23
N ASN A 44 -31.45 -29.29 -6.19
CA ASN A 44 -32.87 -28.96 -6.11
C ASN A 44 -33.67 -29.45 -7.33
N LYS A 45 -33.06 -29.47 -8.52
CA LYS A 45 -33.71 -29.95 -9.75
C LYS A 45 -33.89 -31.48 -9.75
N TYR A 46 -32.90 -32.21 -9.24
CA TYR A 46 -32.81 -33.66 -9.38
C TYR A 46 -33.16 -34.44 -8.11
N SER A 47 -33.33 -33.77 -6.96
CA SER A 47 -33.75 -34.36 -5.70
C SER A 47 -35.11 -35.05 -5.78
N SER A 48 -35.99 -34.60 -6.68
CA SER A 48 -37.37 -35.10 -6.84
C SER A 48 -37.54 -36.11 -7.99
N HIS A 49 -36.49 -36.35 -8.80
CA HIS A 49 -36.60 -37.09 -10.06
C HIS A 49 -36.83 -38.62 -9.95
N PRO A 50 -36.33 -39.36 -8.95
CA PRO A 50 -36.47 -40.81 -8.95
C PRO A 50 -37.83 -41.29 -8.43
N SER A 51 -38.65 -40.41 -7.84
CA SER A 51 -40.00 -40.72 -7.32
C SER A 51 -41.03 -41.06 -8.41
N ASN A 52 -40.75 -40.71 -9.68
CA ASN A 52 -41.70 -40.79 -10.78
C ASN A 52 -41.44 -41.95 -11.77
N SER A 53 -40.40 -42.77 -11.54
CA SER A 53 -40.07 -43.90 -12.41
C SER A 53 -40.28 -45.22 -11.68
N SER A 54 -41.38 -45.91 -12.02
CA SER A 54 -41.83 -47.15 -11.40
C SER A 54 -40.97 -48.39 -11.73
N TYR A 55 -39.82 -48.23 -12.39
CA TYR A 55 -38.97 -49.32 -12.89
C TYR A 55 -37.46 -49.15 -12.59
N ILE A 56 -37.08 -48.47 -11.50
CA ILE A 56 -35.66 -48.35 -11.10
C ILE A 56 -35.29 -49.45 -10.09
N PRO A 57 -34.35 -50.36 -10.39
CA PRO A 57 -33.88 -51.33 -9.42
C PRO A 57 -33.23 -50.65 -8.19
N PRO A 58 -33.42 -51.17 -6.96
CA PRO A 58 -33.04 -50.51 -5.71
C PRO A 58 -31.57 -50.05 -5.64
N LYS A 59 -30.64 -50.81 -6.23
CA LYS A 59 -29.22 -50.44 -6.26
C LYS A 59 -28.97 -49.17 -7.07
N HIS A 60 -29.62 -49.02 -8.22
CA HIS A 60 -29.49 -47.82 -9.06
C HIS A 60 -30.13 -46.60 -8.40
N PHE A 61 -31.24 -46.79 -7.69
CA PHE A 61 -31.87 -45.74 -6.88
C PHE A 61 -30.95 -45.25 -5.75
N LEU A 62 -30.32 -46.17 -5.01
CA LEU A 62 -29.38 -45.82 -3.95
C LEU A 62 -28.15 -45.08 -4.48
N SER A 63 -27.56 -45.53 -5.60
CA SER A 63 -26.43 -44.84 -6.24
C SER A 63 -26.80 -43.43 -6.69
N TRP A 64 -28.00 -43.24 -7.26
CA TRP A 64 -28.50 -41.92 -7.64
C TRP A 64 -28.69 -41.01 -6.43
N LEU A 65 -29.34 -41.49 -5.38
CA LEU A 65 -29.55 -40.73 -4.15
C LEU A 65 -28.23 -40.28 -3.53
N LEU A 66 -27.24 -41.18 -3.47
CA LEU A 66 -25.90 -40.86 -2.96
C LEU A 66 -25.24 -39.76 -3.80
N MET A 67 -25.31 -39.83 -5.13
CA MET A 67 -24.76 -38.81 -6.02
C MET A 67 -25.40 -37.43 -5.79
N ILE A 68 -26.73 -37.38 -5.62
CA ILE A 68 -27.45 -36.15 -5.34
C ILE A 68 -27.07 -35.59 -3.96
N GLN A 69 -26.95 -36.43 -2.93
CA GLN A 69 -26.48 -36.02 -1.60
C GLN A 69 -25.04 -35.49 -1.62
N GLN A 70 -24.13 -36.16 -2.33
CA GLN A 70 -22.74 -35.71 -2.49
C GLN A 70 -22.66 -34.38 -3.23
N THR A 71 -23.54 -34.15 -4.21
CA THR A 71 -23.63 -32.87 -4.94
C THR A 71 -24.01 -31.71 -4.00
N GLU A 72 -24.98 -31.92 -3.11
CA GLU A 72 -25.37 -30.94 -2.09
C GLU A 72 -24.27 -30.71 -1.05
N GLN A 73 -23.60 -31.77 -0.60
CA GLN A 73 -22.46 -31.64 0.31
C GLN A 73 -21.34 -30.80 -0.32
N LEU A 74 -21.02 -31.04 -1.59
CA LEU A 74 -20.02 -30.26 -2.32
C LEU A 74 -20.44 -28.79 -2.47
N SER A 75 -21.72 -28.51 -2.75
CA SER A 75 -22.26 -27.14 -2.78
C SER A 75 -22.00 -26.39 -1.47
N ARG A 76 -22.26 -27.05 -0.33
CA ARG A 76 -22.02 -26.47 1.01
C ARG A 76 -20.55 -26.20 1.26
N ILE A 77 -19.68 -27.15 0.92
CA ILE A 77 -18.22 -26.99 1.07
C ILE A 77 -17.74 -25.78 0.24
N MET A 78 -18.19 -25.65 -1.02
CA MET A 78 -17.83 -24.52 -1.87
C MET A 78 -18.32 -23.18 -1.30
N LYS A 79 -19.53 -23.16 -0.72
CA LYS A 79 -20.05 -21.98 -0.04
C LYS A 79 -19.18 -21.56 1.14
N THR A 80 -18.83 -22.50 2.02
CA THR A 80 -17.97 -22.25 3.17
C THR A 80 -16.59 -21.77 2.72
N HIS A 81 -15.99 -22.38 1.71
CA HIS A 81 -14.70 -21.93 1.16
C HIS A 81 -14.77 -20.48 0.67
N ALA A 82 -15.84 -20.10 -0.04
CA ALA A 82 -16.04 -18.73 -0.49
C ALA A 82 -16.17 -17.75 0.70
N GLU A 83 -16.96 -18.11 1.71
CA GLU A 83 -17.17 -17.31 2.91
C GLU A 83 -15.87 -17.14 3.73
N ASP A 84 -15.12 -18.22 3.95
CA ASP A 84 -13.84 -18.21 4.66
C ASP A 84 -12.78 -17.38 3.91
N LEU A 85 -12.73 -17.52 2.58
CA LEU A 85 -11.82 -16.75 1.74
C LEU A 85 -12.14 -15.24 1.77
N ASN A 86 -13.43 -14.89 1.71
CA ASN A 86 -13.88 -13.51 1.69
C ASN A 86 -13.68 -12.82 3.06
N SER A 87 -14.10 -13.48 4.14
CA SER A 87 -14.07 -12.91 5.50
C SER A 87 -12.67 -12.91 6.13
N GLY A 88 -11.80 -13.87 5.77
CA GLY A 88 -10.46 -13.97 6.33
C GLY A 88 -9.39 -13.37 5.41
N PRO A 89 -8.85 -14.13 4.46
CA PRO A 89 -7.73 -13.69 3.63
C PRO A 89 -7.99 -12.43 2.80
N LEU A 90 -9.14 -12.31 2.13
CA LEU A 90 -9.44 -11.18 1.23
C LEU A 90 -9.64 -9.86 1.99
N HIS A 91 -10.28 -9.94 3.17
CA HIS A 91 -10.38 -8.83 4.10
C HIS A 91 -8.99 -8.38 4.60
N ARG A 92 -8.17 -9.32 5.12
CA ARG A 92 -6.81 -9.01 5.59
C ARG A 92 -5.93 -8.41 4.49
N LEU A 93 -5.99 -8.96 3.27
CA LEU A 93 -5.27 -8.44 2.12
C LEU A 93 -5.70 -7.03 1.75
N THR A 94 -7.00 -6.74 1.82
CA THR A 94 -7.52 -5.38 1.60
C THR A 94 -6.99 -4.39 2.65
N MET A 95 -6.88 -4.80 3.91
CA MET A 95 -6.28 -3.97 4.97
C MET A 95 -4.78 -3.77 4.75
N MET A 96 -4.02 -4.82 4.46
CA MET A 96 -2.58 -4.71 4.15
C MET A 96 -2.29 -3.77 2.98
N ILE A 97 -3.13 -3.78 1.94
CA ILE A 97 -2.99 -2.84 0.81
C ILE A 97 -3.16 -1.39 1.28
N LYS A 98 -4.20 -1.11 2.09
CA LYS A 98 -4.43 0.23 2.63
C LYS A 98 -3.26 0.69 3.51
N ASP A 99 -2.80 -0.16 4.41
CA ASP A 99 -1.68 0.14 5.32
C ASP A 99 -0.40 0.40 4.52
N LYS A 100 -0.11 -0.42 3.50
CA LYS A 100 1.06 -0.22 2.64
C LYS A 100 0.98 1.08 1.83
N GLN A 101 -0.21 1.46 1.34
CA GLN A 101 -0.43 2.75 0.68
C GLN A 101 -0.19 3.92 1.64
N GLN A 102 -0.63 3.80 2.90
CA GLN A 102 -0.40 4.81 3.92
C GLN A 102 1.09 4.94 4.25
N VAL A 103 1.80 3.82 4.45
CA VAL A 103 3.26 3.82 4.67
C VAL A 103 3.98 4.50 3.51
N LYS A 104 3.63 4.18 2.26
CA LYS A 104 4.22 4.83 1.07
C LYS A 104 4.01 6.35 1.09
N LYS A 105 2.80 6.83 1.41
CA LYS A 105 2.50 8.26 1.50
C LYS A 105 3.30 8.95 2.59
N SER A 106 3.34 8.35 3.79
CA SER A 106 4.10 8.89 4.93
C SER A 106 5.59 8.97 4.63
N PHE A 107 6.17 7.92 4.04
CA PHE A 107 7.57 7.91 3.63
C PHE A 107 7.92 9.06 2.68
N ILE A 108 7.10 9.27 1.64
CA ILE A 108 7.30 10.36 0.68
C ILE A 108 7.25 11.72 1.39
N GLY A 109 6.27 11.94 2.25
CA GLY A 109 6.13 13.20 3.00
C GLY A 109 7.34 13.49 3.90
N VAL A 110 7.77 12.50 4.68
CA VAL A 110 8.95 12.64 5.56
C VAL A 110 10.22 12.89 4.74
N HIS A 111 10.41 12.16 3.65
CA HIS A 111 11.58 12.34 2.78
C HIS A 111 11.64 13.76 2.21
N GLN A 112 10.50 14.27 1.68
CA GLN A 112 10.42 15.63 1.15
C GLN A 112 10.68 16.69 2.23
N GLN A 113 10.18 16.48 3.45
CA GLN A 113 10.43 17.38 4.57
C GLN A 113 11.92 17.44 4.93
N ILE A 114 12.59 16.29 5.02
CA ILE A 114 14.03 16.22 5.30
C ILE A 114 14.82 16.92 4.20
N GLU A 115 14.47 16.68 2.93
CA GLU A 115 15.15 17.30 1.79
C GLU A 115 14.98 18.82 1.79
N ALA A 116 13.78 19.32 2.10
CA ALA A 116 13.50 20.74 2.23
C ALA A 116 14.32 21.39 3.36
N GLU A 117 14.36 20.77 4.54
CA GLU A 117 15.14 21.29 5.67
C GLU A 117 16.65 21.26 5.38
N MET A 118 17.12 20.19 4.73
CA MET A 118 18.51 20.09 4.29
C MET A 118 18.87 21.23 3.33
N ILE A 119 18.03 21.52 2.33
CA ILE A 119 18.25 22.63 1.39
C ILE A 119 18.25 23.98 2.12
N LYS A 120 17.29 24.19 3.02
CA LYS A 120 17.16 25.41 3.81
C LYS A 120 18.44 25.68 4.61
N VAL A 121 18.92 24.70 5.37
CA VAL A 121 20.10 24.86 6.23
C VAL A 121 21.38 24.96 5.38
N THR A 122 21.59 24.02 4.46
CA THR A 122 22.89 23.88 3.77
C THR A 122 23.11 24.88 2.63
N LYS A 123 22.04 25.40 2.02
CA LYS A 123 22.14 26.37 0.93
C LYS A 123 21.65 27.74 1.37
N THR A 124 20.39 27.84 1.79
CA THR A 124 19.74 29.14 1.98
C THR A 124 20.31 29.89 3.19
N GLU A 125 20.32 29.27 4.37
CA GLU A 125 20.79 29.91 5.60
C GLU A 125 22.31 30.09 5.60
N LEU A 126 23.04 29.09 5.09
CA LEU A 126 24.49 29.19 4.94
C LEU A 126 24.92 30.36 4.04
N GLU A 127 24.27 30.56 2.89
CA GLU A 127 24.61 31.68 2.00
C GLU A 127 24.23 33.04 2.57
N LYS A 128 23.10 33.12 3.31
CA LYS A 128 22.76 34.33 4.08
C LYS A 128 23.84 34.66 5.11
N LEU A 129 24.31 33.66 5.86
CA LEU A 129 25.36 33.84 6.86
C LEU A 129 26.68 34.29 6.23
N LYS A 130 27.12 33.65 5.13
CA LYS A 130 28.31 34.05 4.38
C LYS A 130 28.20 35.50 3.87
N SER A 131 27.04 35.89 3.36
CA SER A 131 26.79 37.25 2.89
C SER A 131 26.91 38.27 4.01
N SER A 132 26.25 38.01 5.16
CA SER A 132 26.33 38.86 6.35
C SER A 132 27.77 38.98 6.87
N TYR A 133 28.51 37.88 6.92
CA TYR A 133 29.92 37.89 7.34
C TYR A 133 30.80 38.75 6.43
N ARG A 134 30.66 38.63 5.10
CA ARG A 134 31.38 39.48 4.13
C ARG A 134 31.05 40.96 4.31
N GLN A 135 29.80 41.28 4.63
CA GLN A 135 29.37 42.65 4.87
C GLN A 135 29.99 43.24 6.14
N LEU A 136 29.99 42.47 7.24
CA LEU A 136 30.63 42.88 8.51
C LEU A 136 32.13 43.16 8.35
N ILE A 137 32.85 42.38 7.54
CA ILE A 137 34.28 42.64 7.25
C ILE A 137 34.46 44.00 6.57
N LYS A 138 33.61 44.34 5.60
CA LYS A 138 33.68 45.64 4.90
C LYS A 138 33.42 46.79 5.85
N GLU A 139 32.41 46.67 6.70
CA GLU A 139 32.05 47.68 7.70
C GLU A 139 33.16 47.88 8.73
N MET A 140 33.72 46.79 9.26
CA MET A 140 34.88 46.81 10.16
C MET A 140 36.08 47.52 9.52
N ASN A 141 36.42 47.19 8.27
CA ASN A 141 37.53 47.83 7.56
C ASN A 141 37.27 49.34 7.35
N SER A 142 36.04 49.72 6.99
CA SER A 142 35.65 51.13 6.85
C SER A 142 35.76 51.88 8.18
N ALA A 143 35.29 51.29 9.28
CA ALA A 143 35.39 51.88 10.61
C ALA A 143 36.85 52.05 11.05
N LYS A 144 37.69 51.04 10.77
CA LYS A 144 39.14 51.07 11.06
C LYS A 144 39.84 52.21 10.31
N GLU A 145 39.54 52.42 9.04
CA GLU A 145 40.14 53.53 8.27
C GLU A 145 39.66 54.89 8.76
N LYS A 146 38.36 55.06 9.03
CA LYS A 146 37.82 56.30 9.62
C LYS A 146 38.49 56.64 10.96
N TYR A 147 38.74 55.63 11.79
CA TYR A 147 39.45 55.81 13.06
C TYR A 147 40.90 56.27 12.86
N LYS A 148 41.63 55.65 11.93
CA LYS A 148 43.01 56.06 11.59
C LYS A 148 43.07 57.50 11.07
N GLU A 149 42.14 57.89 10.21
CA GLU A 149 42.03 59.27 9.70
C GLU A 149 41.77 60.27 10.83
N ALA A 150 40.86 59.93 11.76
CA ALA A 150 40.59 60.77 12.92
C ALA A 150 41.83 60.94 13.81
N LEU A 151 42.56 59.86 14.09
CA LEU A 151 43.82 59.92 14.83
C LEU A 151 44.87 60.78 14.13
N ALA A 152 45.02 60.65 12.81
CA ALA A 152 45.97 61.45 12.03
C ALA A 152 45.62 62.95 12.09
N LYS A 153 44.33 63.30 12.04
CA LYS A 153 43.85 64.70 12.18
C LYS A 153 44.14 65.26 13.57
N VAL A 154 43.98 64.47 14.63
CA VAL A 154 44.31 64.90 16.01
C VAL A 154 45.81 65.15 16.16
N LYS A 155 46.67 64.28 15.62
CA LYS A 155 48.12 64.45 15.66
C LYS A 155 48.61 65.70 14.92
N LYS A 156 47.92 66.13 13.85
CA LYS A 156 48.27 67.34 13.08
C LYS A 156 47.82 68.65 13.74
N LYS A 157 46.98 68.59 14.78
CA LYS A 157 46.45 69.76 15.51
C LYS A 157 47.16 70.03 16.85
N LYS A 158 48.09 69.16 17.25
CA LYS A 158 49.02 69.37 18.36
C LYS A 158 50.36 69.80 17.79
#